data_AF-A0A7J5GR32-F1
#
_entry.id   AF-A0A7J5GR32-F1
#
_cell.length_a   1.000
_cell.length_b   1.000
_cell.length_c   1.000
_cell.angle_alpha   90.00
_cell.angle_beta   90.00
_cell.angle_gamma   90.00
#
_symmetry.space_group_name_H-M   'P 1'
#
loop_
_entity.id
_entity.type
_entity.pdbx_description
1 polymer ?
#
loop_
_entity_poly.entity_id
_entity_poly.type
_entity_poly.pdbx_seq_one_letter_code
_entity_poly.pdbx_strand_id
1 'polypeptide(L)'
;MQEGESFPFCWVKFDSDSGIDAQGHKIEIYIKKDSVSIDDMKSLFCDLFGAVVDELSIFSPSWWDFCIDTWNIQENTLCYDPQFLSKETASYLHILQESNIAKGYSGCCVCNDWDAYLSVALDCIMKGIAPYGNFIYNSKEQFFFYFHHTGSIGLYYENETPSIFALRKNDKYEVLSCSDVS
;
A
#
# COMPACT_ATOMS: atom_id res chain seq x y z
N MET A 1 -5.24 23.21 7.69
CA MET A 1 -4.64 22.29 6.70
C MET A 1 -3.17 22.59 6.64
N GLN A 2 -2.33 21.75 7.24
CA GLN A 2 -0.92 21.71 6.84
C GLN A 2 -0.90 21.14 5.42
N GLU A 3 -0.19 21.77 4.49
CA GLU A 3 0.10 21.15 3.20
C GLU A 3 0.82 19.83 3.49
N GLY A 4 0.15 18.71 3.24
CA GLY A 4 0.76 17.39 3.34
C GLY A 4 1.91 17.27 2.36
N GLU A 5 2.89 16.42 2.67
CA GLU A 5 3.95 16.15 1.69
C GLU A 5 3.35 15.53 0.43
N SER A 6 3.79 15.99 -0.73
CA SER A 6 3.44 15.38 -2.01
C SER A 6 4.16 14.05 -2.20
N PHE A 7 3.54 13.14 -2.94
CA PHE A 7 4.20 11.91 -3.39
C PHE A 7 5.51 12.21 -4.13
N PRO A 8 6.59 11.43 -3.95
CA PRO A 8 7.91 11.78 -4.45
C PRO A 8 8.09 11.62 -5.96
N PHE A 9 7.11 11.06 -6.68
CA PHE A 9 7.21 10.83 -8.11
C PHE A 9 6.44 11.89 -8.89
N CYS A 10 7.14 12.68 -9.70
CA CYS A 10 6.54 13.73 -10.52
C CYS A 10 5.65 13.19 -11.66
N TRP A 11 5.82 11.92 -12.03
CA TRP A 11 5.03 11.22 -13.04
C TRP A 11 3.75 10.57 -12.46
N VAL A 12 3.46 10.78 -11.16
CA VAL A 12 2.27 10.28 -10.46
C VAL A 12 1.50 11.43 -9.85
N LYS A 13 0.18 11.39 -10.03
CA LYS A 13 -0.77 12.28 -9.37
C LYS A 13 -1.88 11.44 -8.75
N PHE A 14 -2.23 11.79 -7.51
CA PHE A 14 -3.41 11.25 -6.87
C PHE A 14 -4.55 12.25 -7.08
N ASP A 15 -5.53 11.86 -7.86
CA ASP A 15 -6.74 12.65 -8.13
C ASP A 15 -7.89 12.03 -7.32
N SER A 16 -8.62 12.87 -6.60
CA SER A 16 -9.75 12.45 -5.78
C SER A 16 -10.87 11.79 -6.59
N ASP A 17 -10.97 12.10 -7.88
CA ASP A 17 -12.07 11.65 -8.74
C ASP A 17 -11.70 10.43 -9.60
N SER A 18 -10.40 10.23 -9.90
CA SER A 18 -9.92 9.22 -10.85
C SER A 18 -8.92 8.21 -10.27
N GLY A 19 -8.51 8.37 -9.00
CA GLY A 19 -7.59 7.47 -8.32
C GLY A 19 -6.13 7.79 -8.64
N ILE A 20 -5.40 6.83 -9.19
CA ILE A 20 -3.97 6.97 -9.52
C ILE A 20 -3.83 7.36 -10.99
N ASP A 21 -3.50 8.62 -11.26
CA ASP A 21 -3.08 9.09 -12.58
C ASP A 21 -1.55 9.01 -12.67
N ALA A 22 -1.06 7.98 -13.35
CA ALA A 22 0.37 7.74 -13.53
C ALA A 22 0.73 7.68 -15.01
N GLN A 23 1.74 8.44 -15.43
CA GLN A 23 2.28 8.41 -16.80
C GLN A 23 3.19 7.20 -17.06
N GLY A 24 3.25 6.25 -16.13
CA GLY A 24 4.08 5.06 -16.19
C GLY A 24 3.32 3.79 -16.60
N HIS A 25 3.95 2.65 -16.37
CA HIS A 25 3.39 1.33 -16.63
C HIS A 25 2.81 0.75 -15.33
N LYS A 26 1.75 -0.06 -15.47
CA LYS A 26 1.17 -0.83 -14.38
C LYS A 26 1.23 -2.33 -14.69
N ILE A 27 1.63 -3.10 -13.69
CA ILE A 27 1.49 -4.55 -13.67
C ILE A 27 0.74 -4.96 -12.39
N GLU A 28 0.08 -6.10 -12.46
CA GLU A 28 -0.56 -6.73 -11.33
C GLU A 28 0.07 -8.10 -11.10
N ILE A 29 0.41 -8.40 -9.85
CA ILE A 29 1.17 -9.59 -9.47
C ILE A 29 0.32 -10.45 -8.53
N TYR A 30 0.13 -11.71 -8.90
CA TYR A 30 -0.69 -12.67 -8.19
C TYR A 30 0.11 -13.90 -7.76
N ILE A 31 -0.26 -14.45 -6.60
CA ILE A 31 0.17 -15.77 -6.19
C ILE A 31 -0.70 -16.79 -6.91
N LYS A 32 -0.09 -17.82 -7.52
CA LYS A 32 -0.78 -18.90 -8.23
C LYS A 32 -1.47 -19.87 -7.26
N LYS A 33 -2.48 -19.39 -6.52
CA LYS A 33 -3.27 -20.13 -5.53
C LYS A 33 -4.72 -19.64 -5.52
N ASP A 34 -5.65 -20.54 -5.22
CA ASP A 34 -7.09 -20.23 -5.16
C ASP A 34 -7.48 -19.35 -3.97
N SER A 35 -6.73 -19.44 -2.87
CA SER A 35 -6.90 -18.60 -1.69
C SER A 35 -5.54 -18.14 -1.21
N VAL A 36 -5.48 -16.87 -0.83
CA VAL A 36 -4.26 -16.18 -0.42
C VAL A 36 -4.41 -15.79 1.05
N SER A 37 -3.43 -16.15 1.87
CA SER A 37 -3.36 -15.75 3.28
C SER A 37 -2.46 -14.52 3.48
N ILE A 38 -2.51 -13.93 4.68
CA ILE A 38 -1.60 -12.83 5.06
C ILE A 38 -0.13 -13.30 4.97
N ASP A 39 0.17 -14.51 5.43
CA ASP A 39 1.53 -15.07 5.37
C ASP A 39 2.01 -15.29 3.93
N ASP A 40 1.09 -15.65 3.02
CA ASP A 40 1.41 -15.72 1.59
C ASP A 40 1.76 -14.34 1.02
N MET A 41 1.01 -13.28 1.40
CA MET A 41 1.30 -11.90 0.96
C MET A 41 2.59 -11.35 1.55
N LYS A 42 2.90 -11.65 2.81
CA LYS A 42 4.19 -11.32 3.43
C LYS A 42 5.34 -12.02 2.72
N SER A 43 5.16 -13.31 2.40
CA SER A 43 6.16 -14.08 1.65
C SER A 43 6.37 -13.50 0.24
N LEU A 44 5.30 -13.13 -0.47
CA LEU A 44 5.36 -12.45 -1.76
C LEU A 44 6.16 -11.14 -1.67
N PHE A 45 5.88 -10.31 -0.65
CA PHE A 45 6.63 -9.08 -0.44
C PHE A 45 8.12 -9.33 -0.23
N CYS A 46 8.47 -10.26 0.67
CA CYS A 46 9.87 -10.59 0.96
C CYS A 46 10.58 -11.16 -0.28
N ASP A 47 9.90 -12.02 -1.04
CA ASP A 47 10.46 -12.62 -2.24
C ASP A 47 10.73 -11.60 -3.35
N LEU A 48 9.85 -10.61 -3.52
CA LEU A 48 9.96 -9.61 -4.58
C LEU A 48 10.85 -8.42 -4.20
N PHE A 49 10.80 -7.98 -2.94
CA PHE A 49 11.38 -6.71 -2.51
C PHE A 49 12.36 -6.86 -1.34
N GLY A 50 12.57 -8.06 -0.81
CA GLY A 50 13.44 -8.28 0.35
C GLY A 50 14.90 -7.84 0.15
N ALA A 51 15.40 -7.88 -1.09
CA ALA A 51 16.74 -7.41 -1.42
C ALA A 51 16.89 -5.88 -1.38
N VAL A 52 15.79 -5.13 -1.45
CA VAL A 52 15.75 -3.66 -1.47
C VAL A 52 14.91 -3.09 -0.32
N VAL A 53 14.57 -3.92 0.68
CA VAL A 53 13.62 -3.57 1.74
C VAL A 53 14.04 -2.34 2.55
N ASP A 54 15.34 -2.17 2.75
CA ASP A 54 15.94 -1.01 3.45
C ASP A 54 15.90 0.28 2.62
N GLU A 55 15.57 0.19 1.32
CA GLU A 55 15.41 1.33 0.42
C GLU A 55 13.94 1.72 0.22
N LEU A 56 13.02 0.95 0.78
CA LEU A 56 11.59 1.19 0.66
C LEU A 56 11.13 2.26 1.66
N SER A 57 10.15 3.04 1.21
CA SER A 57 9.42 3.98 2.05
C SER A 57 7.93 3.82 1.79
N ILE A 58 7.12 4.29 2.72
CA ILE A 58 5.66 4.20 2.66
C ILE A 58 5.10 5.62 2.58
N PHE A 59 4.22 5.86 1.62
CA PHE A 59 3.46 7.09 1.52
C PHE A 59 1.97 6.80 1.76
N SER A 60 1.34 7.69 2.50
CA SER A 60 -0.12 7.69 2.64
C SER A 60 -0.67 9.11 2.50
N PRO A 61 -1.72 9.32 1.68
CA PRO A 61 -2.38 10.62 1.59
C PRO A 61 -3.13 10.96 2.88
N SER A 62 -3.52 9.96 3.68
CA SER A 62 -4.01 10.14 5.03
C SER A 62 -3.76 8.87 5.84
N TRP A 63 -2.77 8.93 6.74
CA TRP A 63 -2.38 7.77 7.53
C TRP A 63 -3.51 7.26 8.42
N TRP A 64 -4.32 8.16 8.96
CA TRP A 64 -5.36 7.83 9.94
C TRP A 64 -6.70 7.42 9.30
N ASP A 65 -6.90 7.68 8.01
CA ASP A 65 -8.13 7.34 7.27
C ASP A 65 -7.99 6.03 6.46
N PHE A 66 -6.97 5.24 6.76
CA PHE A 66 -6.63 4.01 6.05
C PHE A 66 -7.79 3.00 6.00
N CYS A 67 -8.55 2.90 7.09
CA CYS A 67 -9.66 1.97 7.24
C CYS A 67 -11.00 2.70 7.09
N ILE A 68 -11.95 2.11 6.34
CA ILE A 68 -13.26 2.73 6.04
C ILE A 68 -14.11 2.95 7.29
N ASP A 69 -13.93 2.13 8.33
CA ASP A 69 -14.69 2.18 9.56
C ASP A 69 -14.28 3.35 10.48
N THR A 70 -13.21 4.08 10.12
CA THR A 70 -12.88 5.38 10.74
C THR A 70 -13.83 6.49 10.33
N TRP A 71 -14.59 6.32 9.24
CA TRP A 71 -15.56 7.31 8.78
C TRP A 71 -16.98 6.92 9.20
N ASN A 72 -17.58 7.76 10.05
CA ASN A 72 -19.00 7.66 10.37
C ASN A 72 -19.82 8.33 9.27
N ILE A 73 -20.38 7.52 8.37
CA ILE A 73 -21.18 8.00 7.24
C ILE A 73 -22.46 8.75 7.65
N GLN A 74 -23.04 8.45 8.82
CA GLN A 74 -24.30 9.07 9.26
C GLN A 74 -24.08 10.51 9.73
N GLU A 75 -22.97 10.74 10.42
CA GLU A 75 -22.61 12.05 10.98
C GLU A 75 -21.66 12.83 10.06
N ASN A 76 -21.10 12.16 9.04
CA ASN A 76 -20.04 12.66 8.18
C ASN A 76 -18.82 13.15 8.99
N THR A 77 -18.42 12.36 9.98
CA THR A 77 -17.32 12.65 10.91
C THR A 77 -16.31 11.51 10.94
N LEU A 78 -15.07 11.83 11.29
CA LEU A 78 -14.00 10.84 11.49
C LEU A 78 -13.92 10.47 12.98
N CYS A 79 -13.83 9.17 13.25
CA CYS A 79 -13.64 8.59 14.58
C CYS A 79 -12.37 7.74 14.59
N TYR A 80 -11.46 8.08 15.50
CA TYR A 80 -10.21 7.34 15.70
C TYR A 80 -10.08 6.78 17.12
N ASP A 81 -11.21 6.57 17.77
CA ASP A 81 -11.26 5.98 19.11
C ASP A 81 -11.41 4.45 18.97
N PRO A 82 -10.38 3.67 19.35
CA PRO A 82 -10.39 2.21 19.17
C PRO A 82 -11.61 1.49 19.75
N GLN A 83 -12.29 2.06 20.76
CA GLN A 83 -13.45 1.40 21.38
C GLN A 83 -14.67 1.29 20.44
N PHE A 84 -14.72 2.10 19.38
CA PHE A 84 -15.81 2.13 18.42
C PHE A 84 -15.44 1.54 17.05
N LEU A 85 -14.23 1.01 16.92
CA LEU A 85 -13.66 0.55 15.65
C LEU A 85 -13.46 -0.97 15.66
N SER A 86 -13.26 -1.54 14.48
CA SER A 86 -12.86 -2.95 14.37
C SER A 86 -11.52 -3.21 15.07
N LYS A 87 -11.25 -4.48 15.40
CA LYS A 87 -9.99 -4.88 16.02
C LYS A 87 -8.80 -4.59 15.09
N GLU A 88 -9.02 -4.77 13.80
CA GLU A 88 -8.10 -4.52 12.70
C GLU A 88 -7.68 -3.04 12.70
N THR A 89 -8.66 -2.14 12.62
CA THR A 89 -8.42 -0.69 12.64
C THR A 89 -7.79 -0.24 13.95
N ALA A 90 -8.25 -0.74 15.10
CA ALA A 90 -7.64 -0.45 16.39
C ALA A 90 -6.14 -0.84 16.43
N SER A 91 -5.79 -2.00 15.88
CA SER A 91 -4.40 -2.47 15.80
C SER A 91 -3.54 -1.58 14.90
N TYR A 92 -4.10 -1.14 13.76
CA TYR A 92 -3.41 -0.23 12.86
C TYR A 92 -3.20 1.15 13.48
N LEU A 93 -4.23 1.72 14.12
CA LEU A 93 -4.09 2.99 14.84
C LEU A 93 -3.07 2.92 15.98
N HIS A 94 -2.94 1.76 16.64
CA HIS A 94 -1.92 1.56 17.65
C HIS A 94 -0.49 1.67 17.08
N ILE A 95 -0.22 1.07 15.92
CA ILE A 95 1.08 1.22 15.22
C ILE A 95 1.37 2.69 14.92
N LEU A 96 0.38 3.45 14.45
CA LEU A 96 0.58 4.88 14.17
C LEU A 96 0.95 5.66 15.43
N GLN A 97 0.27 5.36 16.55
CA GLN A 97 0.54 5.99 17.84
C GLN A 97 1.93 5.66 18.37
N GLU A 98 2.32 4.38 18.36
CA GLU A 98 3.67 3.95 18.77
C GLU A 98 4.77 4.53 17.87
N SER A 99 4.45 4.76 16.59
CA SER A 99 5.33 5.40 15.61
C SER A 99 5.33 6.93 15.69
N ASN A 100 4.58 7.54 16.61
CA ASN A 100 4.40 8.99 16.75
C ASN A 100 3.89 9.69 15.46
N ILE A 101 3.09 9.00 14.65
CA ILE A 101 2.45 9.57 13.46
C ILE A 101 1.24 10.39 13.89
N ALA A 102 1.32 11.71 13.76
CA ALA A 102 0.28 12.63 14.20
C ALA A 102 -1.05 12.43 13.44
N LYS A 103 -2.17 12.68 14.12
CA LYS A 103 -3.50 12.72 13.48
C LYS A 103 -3.52 13.77 12.37
N GLY A 104 -4.03 13.38 11.20
CA GLY A 104 -4.06 14.23 10.02
C GLY A 104 -2.72 14.37 9.29
N TYR A 105 -1.68 13.63 9.69
CA TYR A 105 -0.44 13.56 8.92
C TYR A 105 -0.68 12.87 7.57
N SER A 106 -0.11 13.47 6.54
CA SER A 106 -0.08 13.01 5.16
C SER A 106 1.35 13.15 4.66
N GLY A 107 1.92 12.08 4.12
CA GLY A 107 3.31 12.09 3.70
C GLY A 107 4.03 10.75 3.83
N CYS A 108 5.35 10.82 3.78
CA CYS A 108 6.23 9.66 3.74
C CYS A 108 6.66 9.23 5.14
N CYS A 109 6.83 7.91 5.32
CA CYS A 109 7.40 7.27 6.49
C CYS A 109 8.39 6.17 6.06
N VAL A 110 9.43 5.95 6.85
CA VAL A 110 10.27 4.75 6.75
C VAL A 110 9.75 3.70 7.73
N CYS A 111 9.72 2.44 7.32
CA CYS A 111 9.30 1.33 8.18
C CYS A 111 10.52 0.68 8.83
N ASN A 112 10.55 0.65 10.17
CA ASN A 112 11.63 0.00 10.93
C ASN A 112 11.33 -1.47 11.24
N ASP A 113 10.06 -1.89 11.15
CA ASP A 113 9.62 -3.25 11.39
C ASP A 113 8.55 -3.63 10.36
N TRP A 114 9.02 -4.14 9.23
CA TRP A 114 8.15 -4.56 8.14
C TRP A 114 7.25 -5.73 8.52
N ASP A 115 7.69 -6.64 9.38
CA ASP A 115 6.87 -7.79 9.77
C ASP A 115 5.66 -7.35 10.59
N ALA A 116 5.88 -6.48 11.59
CA ALA A 116 4.81 -5.90 12.39
C ALA A 116 3.85 -5.06 11.54
N TYR A 117 4.39 -4.15 10.71
CA TYR A 117 3.59 -3.30 9.83
C TYR A 117 2.75 -4.13 8.85
N LEU A 118 3.36 -5.05 8.11
CA LEU A 118 2.67 -5.86 7.11
C LEU A 118 1.60 -6.74 7.75
N SER A 119 1.87 -7.33 8.93
CA SER A 119 0.90 -8.18 9.62
C SER A 119 -0.40 -7.42 9.92
N VAL A 120 -0.30 -6.15 10.34
CA VAL A 120 -1.48 -5.35 10.67
C VAL A 120 -2.12 -4.72 9.43
N ALA A 121 -1.31 -4.17 8.51
CA ALA A 121 -1.82 -3.54 7.29
C ALA A 121 -2.53 -4.57 6.39
N LEU A 122 -1.94 -5.74 6.19
CA LEU A 122 -2.55 -6.81 5.38
C LEU A 122 -3.80 -7.38 6.04
N ASP A 123 -3.89 -7.45 7.37
CA ASP A 123 -5.11 -7.89 8.05
C ASP A 123 -6.28 -6.94 7.76
N CYS A 124 -6.02 -5.62 7.78
CA CYS A 124 -7.02 -4.61 7.40
C CYS A 124 -7.43 -4.75 5.93
N ILE A 125 -6.46 -4.89 5.02
CA ILE A 125 -6.69 -4.95 3.57
C ILE A 125 -7.43 -6.22 3.16
N MET A 126 -6.97 -7.38 3.61
CA MET A 126 -7.51 -8.68 3.19
C MET A 126 -8.89 -8.98 3.79
N LYS A 127 -9.27 -8.30 4.88
CA LYS A 127 -10.64 -8.33 5.43
C LYS A 127 -11.56 -7.28 4.79
N GLY A 128 -11.05 -6.47 3.86
CA GLY A 128 -11.83 -5.41 3.19
C GLY A 128 -12.17 -4.23 4.08
N ILE A 129 -11.48 -4.06 5.22
CA ILE A 129 -11.63 -2.92 6.12
C ILE A 129 -10.85 -1.71 5.57
N ALA A 130 -9.70 -1.96 4.95
CA ALA A 130 -9.01 -1.00 4.11
C ALA A 130 -9.25 -1.34 2.62
N PRO A 131 -9.70 -0.38 1.79
CA PRO A 131 -10.02 -0.65 0.39
C PRO A 131 -8.75 -0.95 -0.43
N TYR A 132 -7.65 -0.26 -0.09
CA TYR A 132 -6.33 -0.37 -0.73
C TYR A 132 -5.23 -0.18 0.31
N GLY A 133 -4.07 -0.82 0.09
CA GLY A 133 -2.87 -0.59 0.90
C GLY A 133 -2.28 0.81 0.72
N ASN A 134 -1.50 1.27 1.70
CA ASN A 134 -0.63 2.44 1.53
C ASN A 134 0.40 2.17 0.40
N PHE A 135 0.93 3.24 -0.18
CA PHE A 135 1.87 3.16 -1.29
C PHE A 135 3.29 2.92 -0.79
N ILE A 136 3.85 1.76 -1.11
CA ILE A 136 5.24 1.42 -0.81
C ILE A 136 6.07 1.73 -2.06
N TYR A 137 7.17 2.45 -1.93
CA TYR A 137 7.93 2.92 -3.09
C TYR A 137 9.44 2.81 -2.88
N ASN A 138 10.16 2.68 -4.00
CA ASN A 138 11.61 2.82 -4.08
C ASN A 138 11.94 4.04 -4.95
N SER A 139 12.55 5.05 -4.34
CA SER A 139 12.88 6.30 -5.04
C SER A 139 14.06 6.19 -6.00
N LYS A 140 14.96 5.22 -5.80
CA LYS A 140 16.10 5.01 -6.70
C LYS A 140 15.68 4.32 -7.99
N GLU A 141 14.82 3.32 -7.88
CA GLU A 141 14.32 2.54 -9.01
C GLU A 141 13.04 3.10 -9.65
N GLN A 142 12.46 4.17 -9.08
CA GLN A 142 11.27 4.86 -9.62
C GLN A 142 10.08 3.91 -9.82
N PHE A 143 9.78 3.10 -8.81
CA PHE A 143 8.57 2.28 -8.75
C PHE A 143 7.84 2.45 -7.42
N PHE A 144 6.53 2.21 -7.43
CA PHE A 144 5.74 2.06 -6.24
C PHE A 144 4.71 0.96 -6.40
N PHE A 145 4.21 0.44 -5.30
CA PHE A 145 3.21 -0.60 -5.29
C PHE A 145 2.30 -0.49 -4.07
N TYR A 146 1.19 -1.20 -4.12
CA TYR A 146 0.26 -1.33 -3.02
C TYR A 146 -0.32 -2.73 -3.02
N PHE A 147 -0.74 -3.19 -1.83
CA PHE A 147 -1.49 -4.42 -1.71
C PHE A 147 -2.96 -4.17 -2.00
N HIS A 148 -3.56 -5.05 -2.79
CA HIS A 148 -4.99 -5.04 -3.09
C HIS A 148 -5.72 -6.07 -2.22
N HIS A 149 -6.96 -5.77 -1.83
CA HIS A 149 -7.78 -6.64 -0.97
C HIS A 149 -8.03 -8.04 -1.57
N THR A 150 -7.87 -8.21 -2.89
CA THR A 150 -7.97 -9.52 -3.57
C THR A 150 -6.74 -10.40 -3.42
N GLY A 151 -5.71 -9.98 -2.68
CA GLY A 151 -4.47 -10.77 -2.51
C GLY A 151 -3.50 -10.63 -3.68
N SER A 152 -3.38 -9.42 -4.23
CA SER A 152 -2.44 -9.08 -5.30
C SER A 152 -1.62 -7.84 -4.95
N ILE A 153 -0.54 -7.62 -5.72
CA ILE A 153 0.26 -6.40 -5.67
C ILE A 153 0.09 -5.65 -6.98
N GLY A 154 -0.46 -4.45 -6.92
CA GLY A 154 -0.48 -3.52 -8.03
C GLY A 154 0.81 -2.70 -8.00
N LEU A 155 1.66 -2.86 -9.01
CA LEU A 155 2.96 -2.19 -9.12
C LEU A 155 2.97 -1.24 -10.32
N TYR A 156 3.40 -0.01 -10.06
CA TYR A 156 3.62 1.02 -11.06
C TYR A 156 5.11 1.36 -11.16
N TYR A 157 5.58 1.61 -12.37
CA TYR A 157 6.97 2.02 -12.64
C TYR A 157 7.04 2.97 -13.83
N GLU A 158 7.95 3.93 -13.79
CA GLU A 158 8.13 4.88 -14.90
C GLU A 158 8.84 4.22 -16.09
N ASN A 159 9.96 3.56 -15.82
CA ASN A 159 10.84 2.97 -16.83
C ASN A 159 11.18 1.53 -16.46
N GLU A 160 11.34 0.66 -17.46
CA GLU A 160 11.74 -0.73 -17.20
C GLU A 160 13.21 -0.79 -16.74
N THR A 161 13.41 -1.04 -15.45
CA THR A 161 14.72 -1.32 -14.85
C THR A 161 15.04 -2.82 -14.93
N PRO A 162 16.30 -3.26 -14.73
CA PRO A 162 16.63 -4.68 -14.63
C PRO A 162 15.82 -5.42 -13.55
N SER A 163 15.56 -4.77 -12.41
CA SER A 163 14.76 -5.32 -11.31
C SER A 163 13.30 -5.52 -11.72
N ILE A 164 12.69 -4.52 -12.38
CA ILE A 164 11.33 -4.62 -12.92
C ILE A 164 11.23 -5.68 -14.02
N PHE A 165 12.21 -5.75 -14.92
CA PHE A 165 12.26 -6.78 -15.95
C PHE A 165 12.33 -8.18 -15.33
N ALA A 166 13.21 -8.39 -14.35
CA ALA A 166 13.33 -9.66 -13.63
C ALA A 166 12.02 -10.05 -12.94
N LEU A 167 11.35 -9.09 -12.29
CA LEU A 167 10.04 -9.28 -11.66
C LEU A 167 8.98 -9.70 -12.70
N ARG A 168 8.91 -9.03 -13.86
CA ARG A 168 7.96 -9.38 -14.94
C ARG A 168 8.20 -10.76 -15.53
N LYS A 169 9.44 -11.25 -15.47
CA LYS A 169 9.83 -12.59 -15.96
C LYS A 169 9.79 -13.66 -14.87
N ASN A 170 9.39 -13.31 -13.65
CA ASN A 170 9.33 -14.24 -12.53
C ASN A 170 8.20 -15.26 -12.75
N ASP A 171 8.56 -16.51 -13.01
CA ASP A 171 7.64 -17.61 -13.32
C ASP A 171 6.94 -18.18 -12.07
N LYS A 172 7.41 -17.85 -10.87
CA LYS A 172 6.77 -18.21 -9.60
C LYS A 172 5.40 -17.55 -9.43
N TYR A 173 5.21 -16.38 -10.02
CA TYR A 173 4.00 -15.57 -9.91
C TYR A 173 3.29 -15.42 -11.24
N GLU A 174 2.02 -15.04 -11.18
CA GLU A 174 1.28 -14.60 -12.36
C GLU A 174 1.37 -13.09 -12.43
N VAL A 175 1.97 -12.58 -13.51
CA VAL A 175 2.19 -11.15 -13.73
C VAL A 175 1.40 -10.70 -14.94
N LEU A 176 0.40 -9.85 -14.73
CA LEU A 176 -0.44 -9.29 -15.79
C LEU A 176 -0.01 -7.85 -16.07
N SER A 177 0.18 -7.49 -17.34
CA SER A 177 0.41 -6.10 -17.73
C SER A 177 -0.95 -5.42 -17.90
N CYS A 178 -1.18 -4.29 -17.22
CA CYS A 178 -2.47 -3.61 -17.29
C CYS A 178 -2.65 -2.72 -18.53
N SER A 179 -1.81 -2.91 -19.56
CA SER A 179 -1.97 -2.30 -20.89
C SER A 179 -3.19 -2.83 -21.67
N ASP A 180 -3.91 -3.80 -21.12
CA ASP A 180 -4.99 -4.53 -21.81
C ASP A 180 -6.41 -4.20 -21.29
N VAL A 181 -6.59 -3.10 -20.57
CA VAL A 181 -7.94 -2.63 -20.17
C VAL A 181 -8.16 -1.22 -20.72
N SER A 182 -8.52 -1.19 -22.00
CA SER A 182 -9.11 -0.03 -22.69
C SER A 182 -10.59 0.14 -22.34
#